data_AF-A0AAV7AVH9-F1
#
_entry.id   AF-A0AAV7AVH9-F1
#
_cell.length_a   1.000
_cell.length_b   1.000
_cell.length_c   1.000
_cell.angle_alpha   90.00
_cell.angle_beta   90.00
_cell.angle_gamma   90.00
#
_symmetry.space_group_name_H-M   'P 1'
#
loop_
_entity.id
_entity.type
_entity.pdbx_description
1 polymer ?
#
loop_
_entity_poly.entity_id
_entity_poly.type
_entity_poly.pdbx_seq_one_letter_code
_entity_poly.pdbx_strand_id
1 'polypeptide(L)'
;MSEDGEVAPAGSGVCVVSVLCCLALACSYVGSLYVWKSELSRDHPAVIKRRFTSVLIVSSLSPLVLWVWKELTGIKTDAAILSLMGFRVDGILTATILPLLLTMILFLGPLVQLSLDCPWGFLDGLKVAFDPRFWTLCFTDMRWLRNQVIAPLTEELVFRACMLPMLVPCTSPGTAIFTCPLFFGIAHFHHVIEQLRFRQATVLSIFLSAAFQFSYTAVFGAYTAFLFIRTGHFLGPVLCHSFCNYIGFPAIFTALDHPQRSMIVLFYVLGVVLFFLLLYPMTDPSLYGDIPICYLLNKGSTDHHSLCL
;
A
#
# COMPACT_ATOMS: atom_id res chain seq x y z
N MET A 1 -44.98 -20.85 -23.73
CA MET A 1 -45.13 -19.52 -23.11
C MET A 1 -43.94 -19.39 -22.20
N SER A 2 -42.83 -18.94 -22.79
CA SER A 2 -41.52 -18.89 -22.18
C SER A 2 -41.36 -17.49 -21.61
N GLU A 3 -41.23 -17.36 -20.29
CA GLU A 3 -40.87 -16.11 -19.66
C GLU A 3 -39.40 -15.83 -19.96
N ASP A 4 -39.16 -14.92 -20.90
CA ASP A 4 -37.86 -14.30 -21.11
C ASP A 4 -37.57 -13.41 -19.89
N GLY A 5 -36.87 -13.99 -18.91
CA GLY A 5 -36.25 -13.27 -17.82
C GLY A 5 -35.12 -12.41 -18.36
N GLU A 6 -35.42 -11.14 -18.60
CA GLU A 6 -34.46 -10.10 -18.96
C GLU A 6 -33.38 -10.01 -17.85
N VAL A 7 -32.21 -10.59 -18.13
CA VAL A 7 -31.06 -10.56 -17.23
C VAL A 7 -30.55 -9.12 -17.17
N ALA A 8 -30.79 -8.44 -16.04
CA ALA A 8 -30.22 -7.14 -15.75
C ALA A 8 -28.70 -7.13 -15.98
N PRO A 9 -28.11 -6.04 -16.50
CA PRO A 9 -26.68 -6.01 -16.77
C PRO A 9 -25.94 -6.26 -15.46
N ALA A 10 -25.06 -7.26 -15.46
CA ALA A 10 -24.24 -7.68 -14.31
C ALA A 10 -23.29 -6.58 -13.75
N GLY A 11 -23.44 -5.32 -14.14
CA GLY A 11 -22.52 -4.22 -13.87
C GLY A 11 -22.91 -3.27 -12.74
N SER A 12 -24.18 -2.89 -12.59
CA SER A 12 -24.54 -1.79 -11.65
C SER A 12 -24.60 -2.25 -10.19
N GLY A 13 -25.22 -3.39 -9.92
CA GLY A 13 -25.35 -3.94 -8.55
C GLY A 13 -24.00 -4.28 -7.93
N VAL A 14 -23.11 -4.92 -8.70
CA VAL A 14 -21.75 -5.27 -8.24
C VAL A 14 -20.96 -4.01 -7.88
N CYS A 15 -20.98 -2.98 -8.74
CA CYS A 15 -20.31 -1.71 -8.46
C CYS A 15 -20.78 -1.07 -7.16
N VAL A 16 -22.10 -0.99 -6.95
CA VAL A 16 -22.67 -0.37 -5.75
C VAL A 16 -22.24 -1.13 -4.50
N VAL A 17 -22.36 -2.47 -4.50
CA VAL A 17 -21.96 -3.29 -3.35
C VAL A 17 -20.44 -3.19 -3.11
N SER A 18 -19.61 -3.24 -4.15
CA SER A 18 -18.15 -3.05 -4.04
C SER A 18 -17.78 -1.72 -3.39
N VAL A 19 -18.33 -0.60 -3.90
CA VAL A 19 -18.04 0.73 -3.38
C VAL A 19 -18.51 0.88 -1.94
N LEU A 20 -19.71 0.37 -1.59
CA LEU A 20 -20.21 0.40 -0.22
C LEU A 20 -19.34 -0.41 0.74
N CYS A 21 -18.90 -1.61 0.34
CA CYS A 21 -17.97 -2.43 1.12
C CYS A 21 -16.61 -1.74 1.31
N CYS A 22 -16.04 -1.14 0.25
CA CYS A 22 -14.81 -0.37 0.33
C CYS A 22 -14.94 0.85 1.26
N LEU A 23 -16.04 1.60 1.17
CA LEU A 23 -16.31 2.71 2.08
C LEU A 23 -16.44 2.23 3.53
N ALA A 24 -17.16 1.15 3.77
CA ALA A 24 -17.32 0.57 5.10
C ALA A 24 -15.97 0.12 5.69
N LEU A 25 -15.11 -0.51 4.89
CA LEU A 25 -13.75 -0.88 5.30
C LEU A 25 -12.89 0.35 5.61
N ALA A 26 -12.89 1.37 4.74
CA ALA A 26 -12.13 2.60 4.97
C ALA A 26 -12.60 3.33 6.24
N CYS A 27 -13.91 3.50 6.42
CA CYS A 27 -14.49 4.15 7.59
C CYS A 27 -14.26 3.35 8.87
N SER A 28 -14.37 2.02 8.84
CA SER A 28 -14.10 1.18 10.02
C SER A 28 -12.62 1.19 10.39
N TYR A 29 -11.72 1.15 9.41
CA TYR A 29 -10.28 1.25 9.65
C TYR A 29 -9.92 2.57 10.32
N VAL A 30 -10.38 3.70 9.78
CA VAL A 30 -10.15 5.04 10.38
C VAL A 30 -10.81 5.16 11.73
N GLY A 31 -12.08 4.74 11.84
CA GLY A 31 -12.85 4.79 13.07
C GLY A 31 -12.15 4.03 14.20
N SER A 32 -11.49 2.91 13.89
CA SER A 32 -10.73 2.11 14.85
C SER A 32 -9.63 2.90 15.57
N LEU A 33 -9.03 3.89 14.91
CA LEU A 33 -7.99 4.77 15.49
C LEU A 33 -8.53 5.71 16.57
N TYR A 34 -9.84 5.97 16.54
CA TYR A 34 -10.53 6.94 17.39
C TYR A 34 -11.41 6.32 18.48
N VAL A 35 -11.56 4.99 18.50
CA VAL A 35 -12.31 4.24 19.54
C VAL A 35 -11.82 4.63 20.94
N TRP A 36 -10.52 4.82 21.09
CA TRP A 36 -9.89 5.18 22.35
C TRP A 36 -9.65 6.69 22.44
N LYS A 37 -10.57 7.40 23.09
CA LYS A 37 -10.35 8.82 23.44
C LYS A 37 -9.15 8.95 24.38
N SER A 38 -8.25 9.89 24.07
CA SER A 38 -7.06 10.16 24.86
C SER A 38 -6.68 11.64 24.71
N GLU A 39 -6.28 12.27 25.81
CA GLU A 39 -5.70 13.62 25.83
C GLU A 39 -4.19 13.60 25.57
N LEU A 40 -3.57 12.41 25.64
CA LEU A 40 -2.14 12.21 25.34
C LEU A 40 -1.88 12.24 23.84
N SER A 41 -0.65 12.65 23.46
CA SER A 41 -0.21 12.66 22.07
C SER A 41 -0.29 11.28 21.42
N ARG A 42 -0.52 11.25 20.09
CA ARG A 42 -0.60 10.02 19.30
C ARG A 42 0.63 9.13 19.38
N ASP A 43 1.78 9.72 19.71
CA ASP A 43 3.08 9.05 19.80
C ASP A 43 3.40 8.55 21.22
N HIS A 44 2.44 8.65 22.15
CA HIS A 44 2.54 8.08 23.49
C HIS A 44 2.34 6.55 23.45
N PRO A 45 3.22 5.73 24.07
CA PRO A 45 3.17 4.26 23.95
C PRO A 45 1.83 3.62 24.33
N ALA A 46 1.14 4.15 25.35
CA ALA A 46 -0.18 3.67 25.75
C ALA A 46 -1.26 3.89 24.69
N VAL A 47 -1.20 5.01 23.96
CA VAL A 47 -2.11 5.32 22.85
C VAL A 47 -1.81 4.43 21.66
N ILE A 48 -0.52 4.22 21.35
CA ILE A 48 -0.07 3.32 20.28
C ILE A 48 -0.61 1.90 20.52
N LYS A 49 -0.43 1.33 21.72
CA LYS A 49 -0.91 -0.03 22.04
C LYS A 49 -2.42 -0.18 21.88
N ARG A 50 -3.21 0.79 22.36
CA ARG A 50 -4.68 0.75 22.25
C ARG A 50 -5.14 0.84 20.78
N ARG A 51 -4.54 1.76 20.01
CA ARG A 51 -4.82 1.91 18.57
C ARG A 51 -4.38 0.67 17.78
N PHE A 52 -3.27 0.04 18.15
CA PHE A 52 -2.85 -1.24 17.54
C PHE A 52 -3.91 -2.31 17.72
N THR A 53 -4.43 -2.49 18.94
CA THR A 53 -5.44 -3.52 19.20
C THR A 53 -6.68 -3.31 18.34
N SER A 54 -7.21 -2.09 18.25
CA SER A 54 -8.41 -1.82 17.44
C SER A 54 -8.14 -1.98 15.94
N VAL A 55 -7.01 -1.48 15.44
CA VAL A 55 -6.62 -1.64 14.02
C VAL A 55 -6.44 -3.11 13.65
N LEU A 56 -5.79 -3.90 14.50
CA LEU A 56 -5.58 -5.33 14.26
C LEU A 56 -6.89 -6.12 14.26
N ILE A 57 -7.86 -5.75 15.11
CA ILE A 57 -9.20 -6.36 15.11
C ILE A 57 -9.91 -6.05 13.79
N VAL A 58 -9.98 -4.77 13.39
CA VAL A 58 -10.64 -4.39 12.13
C VAL A 58 -9.96 -5.02 10.92
N SER A 59 -8.62 -5.06 10.92
CA SER A 59 -7.84 -5.69 9.84
C SER A 59 -8.10 -7.19 9.75
N SER A 60 -8.18 -7.89 10.90
CA SER A 60 -8.51 -9.31 10.96
C SER A 60 -9.94 -9.63 10.51
N LEU A 61 -10.88 -8.68 10.67
CA LEU A 61 -12.26 -8.82 10.22
C LEU A 61 -12.47 -8.41 8.76
N SER A 62 -11.52 -7.71 8.14
CA SER A 62 -11.65 -7.24 6.75
C SER A 62 -11.81 -8.35 5.70
N PRO A 63 -11.14 -9.52 5.81
CA PRO A 63 -11.40 -10.66 4.92
C PRO A 63 -12.85 -11.17 4.95
N LEU A 64 -13.54 -11.01 6.09
CA LEU A 64 -14.95 -11.38 6.20
C LEU A 64 -15.82 -10.47 5.32
N VAL A 65 -15.50 -9.18 5.22
CA VAL A 65 -16.21 -8.25 4.33
C VAL A 65 -16.03 -8.65 2.87
N LEU A 66 -14.81 -9.05 2.47
CA LEU A 66 -14.56 -9.57 1.12
C LEU A 66 -15.34 -10.87 0.86
N TRP A 67 -15.43 -11.76 1.86
CA TRP A 67 -16.23 -12.98 1.74
C TRP A 67 -17.72 -12.66 1.60
N VAL A 68 -18.28 -11.80 2.44
CA VAL A 68 -19.69 -11.35 2.34
C VAL A 68 -19.96 -10.69 0.98
N TRP A 69 -19.03 -9.85 0.49
CA TRP A 69 -19.13 -9.25 -0.84
C TRP A 69 -19.20 -10.31 -1.95
N LYS A 70 -18.39 -11.37 -1.87
CA LYS A 70 -18.43 -12.48 -2.85
C LYS A 70 -19.79 -13.18 -2.85
N GLU A 71 -20.36 -13.45 -1.68
CA GLU A 71 -21.69 -14.07 -1.56
C GLU A 71 -22.80 -13.14 -2.08
N LEU A 72 -22.75 -11.84 -1.78
CA LEU A 72 -23.75 -10.86 -2.20
C LEU A 72 -23.73 -10.59 -3.72
N THR A 73 -22.54 -10.63 -4.33
CA THR A 73 -22.37 -10.36 -5.76
C THR A 73 -22.56 -11.61 -6.63
N GLY A 74 -22.46 -12.80 -6.05
CA GLY A 74 -22.61 -14.07 -6.77
C GLY A 74 -21.51 -14.34 -7.81
N ILE A 75 -20.37 -13.64 -7.73
CA ILE A 75 -19.26 -13.81 -8.68
C ILE A 75 -18.69 -15.22 -8.55
N LYS A 76 -18.81 -16.00 -9.62
CA LYS A 76 -18.28 -17.36 -9.71
C LYS A 76 -16.79 -17.30 -10.02
N THR A 77 -15.96 -17.68 -9.06
CA THR A 77 -14.51 -17.86 -9.22
C THR A 77 -14.06 -19.06 -8.41
N ASP A 78 -13.23 -19.90 -9.02
CA ASP A 78 -12.65 -21.09 -8.41
C ASP A 78 -11.52 -20.75 -7.41
N ALA A 79 -11.09 -19.48 -7.37
CA ALA A 79 -10.09 -19.01 -6.41
C ALA A 79 -10.68 -18.92 -4.99
N ALA A 80 -9.92 -19.47 -4.03
CA ALA A 80 -10.15 -19.22 -2.61
C ALA A 80 -9.97 -17.74 -2.26
N ILE A 81 -10.68 -17.25 -1.24
CA ILE A 81 -10.60 -15.86 -0.78
C ILE A 81 -9.15 -15.46 -0.44
N LEU A 82 -8.41 -16.33 0.26
CA LEU A 82 -7.00 -16.08 0.60
C LEU A 82 -6.12 -15.93 -0.65
N SER A 83 -6.40 -16.69 -1.72
CA SER A 83 -5.69 -16.56 -2.99
C SER A 83 -6.02 -15.25 -3.70
N LEU A 84 -7.28 -14.78 -3.66
CA LEU A 84 -7.68 -13.45 -4.18
C LEU A 84 -7.01 -12.31 -3.41
N MET A 85 -6.79 -12.51 -2.11
CA MET A 85 -6.06 -11.60 -1.24
C MET A 85 -4.53 -11.65 -1.44
N GLY A 86 -4.01 -12.55 -2.27
CA GLY A 86 -2.59 -12.68 -2.55
C GLY A 86 -1.77 -13.44 -1.49
N PHE A 87 -2.42 -14.24 -0.63
CA PHE A 87 -1.75 -15.20 0.25
C PHE A 87 -1.41 -16.46 -0.51
N ARG A 88 -0.22 -16.49 -1.12
CA ARG A 88 0.23 -17.57 -2.00
C ARG A 88 1.72 -17.83 -1.84
N VAL A 89 2.10 -19.10 -2.04
CA VAL A 89 3.49 -19.57 -1.93
C VAL A 89 4.19 -19.61 -3.29
N ASP A 90 3.47 -19.97 -4.35
CA ASP A 90 4.02 -19.99 -5.72
C ASP A 90 4.44 -18.58 -6.12
N GLY A 91 5.68 -18.40 -6.57
CA GLY A 91 6.17 -17.07 -6.97
C GLY A 91 6.52 -16.10 -5.83
N ILE A 92 6.36 -16.48 -4.56
CA ILE A 92 6.51 -15.55 -3.41
C ILE A 92 7.91 -14.92 -3.31
N LEU A 93 8.97 -15.67 -3.63
CA LEU A 93 10.34 -15.14 -3.58
C LEU A 93 10.52 -14.05 -4.64
N THR A 94 10.09 -14.31 -5.88
CA THR A 94 10.13 -13.34 -6.95
C THR A 94 9.28 -12.11 -6.60
N ALA A 95 8.07 -12.33 -6.08
CA ALA A 95 7.10 -11.29 -5.73
C ALA A 95 7.49 -10.43 -4.52
N THR A 96 8.46 -10.87 -3.73
CA THR A 96 9.03 -10.08 -2.65
C THR A 96 10.30 -9.37 -3.09
N ILE A 97 11.19 -10.06 -3.81
CA ILE A 97 12.50 -9.53 -4.18
C ILE A 97 12.39 -8.50 -5.32
N LEU A 98 11.71 -8.81 -6.42
CA LEU A 98 11.70 -7.92 -7.58
C LEU A 98 10.96 -6.61 -7.33
N PRO A 99 9.75 -6.58 -6.73
CA PRO A 99 9.09 -5.32 -6.40
C PRO A 99 9.86 -4.47 -5.39
N LEU A 100 10.48 -5.11 -4.38
CA LEU A 100 11.31 -4.39 -3.41
C LEU A 100 12.55 -3.80 -4.08
N LEU A 101 13.25 -4.56 -4.93
CA LEU A 101 14.40 -4.08 -5.68
C LEU A 101 14.00 -2.92 -6.61
N LEU A 102 12.88 -3.04 -7.31
CA LEU A 102 12.34 -1.96 -8.15
C LEU A 102 12.06 -0.70 -7.32
N THR A 103 11.52 -0.84 -6.11
CA THR A 103 11.32 0.28 -5.18
C THR A 103 12.66 0.86 -4.73
N MET A 104 13.66 0.03 -4.41
CA MET A 104 15.00 0.51 -4.06
C MET A 104 15.67 1.26 -5.21
N ILE A 105 15.46 0.84 -6.46
CA ILE A 105 15.94 1.54 -7.66
C ILE A 105 15.29 2.92 -7.79
N LEU A 106 13.98 3.04 -7.55
CA LEU A 106 13.32 4.33 -7.51
C LEU A 106 13.94 5.26 -6.46
N PHE A 107 14.34 4.70 -5.32
CA PHE A 107 14.97 5.41 -4.20
C PHE A 107 16.51 5.42 -4.25
N LEU A 108 17.11 5.16 -5.41
CA LEU A 108 18.57 5.10 -5.55
C LEU A 108 19.26 6.40 -5.13
N GLY A 109 18.68 7.56 -5.47
CA GLY A 109 19.16 8.86 -5.03
C GLY A 109 19.23 9.01 -3.50
N PRO A 110 18.10 8.87 -2.77
CA PRO A 110 18.08 8.84 -1.31
C PRO A 110 19.02 7.81 -0.67
N LEU A 111 19.14 6.61 -1.25
CA LEU A 111 20.05 5.57 -0.74
C LEU A 111 21.51 5.99 -0.87
N VAL A 112 21.89 6.58 -2.01
CA VAL A 112 23.24 7.11 -2.22
C VAL A 112 23.51 8.28 -1.28
N GLN A 113 22.56 9.20 -1.11
CA GLN A 113 22.68 10.30 -0.16
C GLN A 113 22.91 9.78 1.27
N LEU A 114 22.10 8.83 1.74
CA LEU A 114 22.25 8.21 3.04
C LEU A 114 23.62 7.53 3.20
N SER A 115 24.12 6.88 2.15
CA SER A 115 25.44 6.24 2.17
C SER A 115 26.60 7.23 2.27
N LEU A 116 26.45 8.42 1.69
CA LEU A 116 27.45 9.49 1.76
C LEU A 116 27.43 10.22 3.10
N ASP A 117 26.24 10.40 3.68
CA ASP A 117 26.06 11.03 4.99
C ASP A 117 26.47 10.08 6.14
N CYS A 118 26.55 8.77 5.88
CA CYS A 118 26.90 7.79 6.90
C CYS A 118 28.42 7.75 7.13
N PRO A 119 28.91 8.00 8.37
CA PRO A 119 30.33 7.93 8.68
C PRO A 119 30.86 6.48 8.76
N TRP A 120 29.98 5.49 8.67
CA TRP A 120 30.30 4.08 8.82
C TRP A 120 30.49 3.42 7.45
N GLY A 121 31.49 2.54 7.32
CA GLY A 121 31.67 1.77 6.09
C GLY A 121 30.55 0.75 5.88
N PHE A 122 30.42 0.25 4.65
CA PHE A 122 29.45 -0.81 4.30
C PHE A 122 29.50 -2.02 5.26
N LEU A 123 30.71 -2.45 5.65
CA LEU A 123 30.91 -3.56 6.59
C LEU A 123 30.29 -3.28 7.96
N ASP A 124 30.32 -2.04 8.44
CA ASP A 124 29.76 -1.68 9.72
C ASP A 124 28.23 -1.62 9.65
N GLY A 125 27.68 -1.16 8.54
CA GLY A 125 26.25 -1.29 8.24
C GLY A 125 25.79 -2.75 8.27
N LEU A 126 26.56 -3.67 7.67
CA LEU A 126 26.28 -5.11 7.75
C LEU A 126 26.35 -5.63 9.18
N LYS A 127 27.36 -5.24 9.97
CA LYS A 127 27.45 -5.64 11.38
C LYS A 127 26.21 -5.23 12.17
N VAL A 128 25.73 -4.00 11.98
CA VAL A 128 24.49 -3.52 12.63
C VAL A 128 23.27 -4.30 12.14
N ALA A 129 23.18 -4.56 10.84
CA ALA A 129 22.08 -5.34 10.25
C ALA A 129 22.03 -6.79 10.76
N PHE A 130 23.17 -7.37 11.16
CA PHE A 130 23.23 -8.71 11.75
C PHE A 130 23.31 -8.72 13.29
N ASP A 131 23.32 -7.56 13.96
CA ASP A 131 23.38 -7.49 15.43
C ASP A 131 21.99 -7.77 16.04
N PRO A 132 21.81 -8.87 16.79
CA PRO A 132 20.53 -9.18 17.44
C PRO A 132 20.08 -8.10 18.44
N ARG A 133 21.02 -7.36 19.04
CA ARG A 133 20.70 -6.29 20.00
C ARG A 133 20.02 -5.11 19.31
N PHE A 134 20.48 -4.75 18.12
CA PHE A 134 19.85 -3.71 17.30
C PHE A 134 18.39 -4.07 17.01
N TRP A 135 18.13 -5.29 16.53
CA TRP A 135 16.76 -5.75 16.27
C TRP A 135 15.90 -5.83 17.52
N THR A 136 16.48 -6.21 18.67
CA THR A 136 15.77 -6.19 19.95
C THR A 136 15.32 -4.78 20.32
N LEU A 137 16.16 -3.77 20.09
CA LEU A 137 15.79 -2.36 20.30
C LEU A 137 14.69 -1.92 19.33
N CYS A 138 14.79 -2.29 18.05
CA CYS A 138 13.76 -2.01 17.05
C CYS A 138 12.39 -2.62 17.44
N PHE A 139 12.36 -3.90 17.82
CA PHE A 139 11.12 -4.58 18.19
C PHE A 139 10.54 -4.13 19.53
N THR A 140 11.35 -3.54 20.42
CA THR A 140 10.88 -2.94 21.67
C THR A 140 10.40 -1.50 21.50
N ASP A 141 10.86 -0.78 20.46
CA ASP A 141 10.34 0.54 20.10
C ASP A 141 8.97 0.42 19.41
N MET A 142 7.92 0.85 20.12
CA MET A 142 6.54 0.84 19.63
C MET A 142 6.31 1.74 18.41
N ARG A 143 7.09 2.81 18.24
CA ARG A 143 6.99 3.69 17.06
C ARG A 143 7.61 3.03 15.84
N TRP A 144 8.76 2.37 16.03
CA TRP A 144 9.39 1.58 14.98
C TRP A 144 8.45 0.45 14.54
N LEU A 145 7.92 -0.33 15.50
CA LEU A 145 6.99 -1.42 15.22
C LEU A 145 5.72 -0.93 14.50
N ARG A 146 5.17 0.22 14.89
CA ARG A 146 4.06 0.87 14.18
C ARG A 146 4.41 1.12 12.72
N ASN A 147 5.47 1.90 12.50
CA ASN A 147 5.78 2.46 11.20
C ASN A 147 6.31 1.40 10.23
N GLN A 148 7.05 0.42 10.73
CA GLN A 148 7.77 -0.55 9.90
C GLN A 148 7.04 -1.88 9.72
N VAL A 149 6.12 -2.23 10.62
CA VAL A 149 5.45 -3.54 10.57
C VAL A 149 3.93 -3.40 10.57
N ILE A 150 3.36 -2.81 11.62
CA ILE A 150 1.89 -2.85 11.83
C ILE A 150 1.15 -2.00 10.80
N ALA A 151 1.58 -0.76 10.57
CA ALA A 151 0.94 0.11 9.58
C ALA A 151 1.05 -0.49 8.16
N PRO A 152 2.23 -0.83 7.63
CA PRO A 152 2.35 -1.50 6.33
C PRO A 152 1.47 -2.75 6.21
N LEU A 153 1.52 -3.65 7.19
CA LEU A 153 0.78 -4.91 7.14
C LEU A 153 -0.73 -4.68 7.10
N THR A 154 -1.24 -3.84 8.00
CA THR A 154 -2.68 -3.62 8.16
C THR A 154 -3.25 -2.76 7.03
N GLU A 155 -2.53 -1.74 6.59
CA GLU A 155 -2.96 -0.88 5.50
C GLU A 155 -2.96 -1.64 4.17
N GLU A 156 -1.92 -2.39 3.84
CA GLU A 156 -1.94 -3.19 2.61
C GLU A 156 -2.98 -4.34 2.69
N LEU A 157 -3.24 -4.91 3.86
CA LEU A 157 -4.25 -5.97 4.00
C LEU A 157 -5.65 -5.43 3.70
N VAL A 158 -6.01 -4.32 4.32
CA VAL A 158 -7.35 -3.74 4.16
C VAL A 158 -7.51 -3.11 2.78
N PHE A 159 -6.57 -2.25 2.39
CA PHE A 159 -6.73 -1.45 1.19
C PHE A 159 -6.28 -2.16 -0.08
N ARG A 160 -5.42 -3.20 -0.05
CA ARG A 160 -5.01 -3.91 -1.28
C ARG A 160 -5.63 -5.28 -1.30
N ALA A 161 -5.31 -6.11 -0.32
CA ALA A 161 -5.75 -7.51 -0.32
C ALA A 161 -7.28 -7.66 -0.22
N CYS A 162 -7.99 -6.77 0.50
CA CYS A 162 -9.45 -6.84 0.59
C CYS A 162 -10.16 -5.97 -0.47
N MET A 163 -9.76 -4.70 -0.64
CA MET A 163 -10.48 -3.78 -1.52
C MET A 163 -10.26 -4.01 -3.02
N LEU A 164 -9.04 -4.33 -3.46
CA LEU A 164 -8.78 -4.50 -4.91
C LEU A 164 -9.60 -5.63 -5.53
N PRO A 165 -9.72 -6.83 -4.92
CA PRO A 165 -10.60 -7.87 -5.45
C PRO A 165 -12.07 -7.43 -5.60
N MET A 166 -12.55 -6.48 -4.78
CA MET A 166 -13.91 -5.96 -4.91
C MET A 166 -14.04 -4.93 -6.03
N LEU A 167 -12.99 -4.11 -6.25
CA LEU A 167 -13.00 -3.03 -7.24
C LEU A 167 -12.69 -3.50 -8.67
N VAL A 168 -11.81 -4.49 -8.83
CA VAL A 168 -11.38 -4.99 -10.14
C VAL A 168 -12.56 -5.42 -11.03
N PRO A 169 -13.50 -6.27 -10.59
CA PRO A 169 -14.63 -6.69 -11.42
C PRO A 169 -15.64 -5.58 -11.71
N CYS A 170 -15.62 -4.48 -10.96
CA CYS A 170 -16.59 -3.40 -11.11
C CYS A 170 -16.08 -2.23 -11.97
N THR A 171 -14.76 -1.98 -11.98
CA THR A 171 -14.15 -0.96 -12.82
C THR A 171 -13.33 -1.56 -13.97
N SER A 172 -12.16 -2.09 -13.62
CA SER A 172 -11.10 -2.68 -14.43
C SER A 172 -9.84 -2.67 -13.56
N PRO A 173 -8.79 -3.47 -13.86
CA PRO A 173 -7.55 -3.43 -13.10
C PRO A 173 -6.89 -2.04 -13.12
N GLY A 174 -6.82 -1.41 -14.29
CA GLY A 174 -6.22 -0.09 -14.45
C GLY A 174 -6.95 1.00 -13.67
N THR A 175 -8.29 1.03 -13.74
CA THR A 175 -9.09 1.99 -12.99
C THR A 175 -9.05 1.71 -11.48
N ALA A 176 -9.00 0.44 -11.07
CA ALA A 176 -8.90 0.06 -9.66
C ALA A 176 -7.58 0.55 -9.02
N ILE A 177 -6.47 0.52 -9.77
CA ILE A 177 -5.16 1.05 -9.33
C ILE A 177 -5.26 2.50 -8.88
N PHE A 178 -5.99 3.35 -9.61
CA PHE A 178 -6.11 4.77 -9.30
C PHE A 178 -7.28 5.09 -8.36
N THR A 179 -8.33 4.26 -8.35
CA THR A 179 -9.52 4.48 -7.52
C THR A 179 -9.33 4.01 -6.09
N CYS A 180 -8.69 2.85 -5.89
CA CYS A 180 -8.48 2.28 -4.56
C CYS A 180 -7.73 3.22 -3.58
N PRO A 181 -6.65 3.90 -4.00
CA PRO A 181 -5.94 4.86 -3.15
C PRO A 181 -6.77 6.07 -2.75
N LEU A 182 -7.89 6.39 -3.42
CA LEU A 182 -8.76 7.49 -3.02
C LEU A 182 -9.49 7.16 -1.70
N PHE A 183 -9.89 5.90 -1.49
CA PHE A 183 -10.44 5.46 -0.20
C PHE A 183 -9.39 5.55 0.92
N PHE A 184 -8.14 5.22 0.60
CA PHE A 184 -7.00 5.37 1.50
C PHE A 184 -6.67 6.85 1.79
N GLY A 185 -6.73 7.72 0.79
CA GLY A 185 -6.51 9.16 0.94
C GLY A 185 -7.60 9.84 1.78
N ILE A 186 -8.88 9.45 1.60
CA ILE A 186 -9.99 9.89 2.47
C ILE A 186 -9.70 9.53 3.93
N ALA A 187 -9.17 8.33 4.17
CA ALA A 187 -8.79 7.90 5.50
C ALA A 187 -7.74 8.80 6.17
N HIS A 188 -6.89 9.49 5.41
CA HIS A 188 -5.85 10.37 5.93
C HIS A 188 -6.31 11.80 6.26
N PHE A 189 -7.54 12.21 5.87
CA PHE A 189 -8.09 13.52 6.26
C PHE A 189 -8.17 13.70 7.78
N HIS A 190 -8.17 12.60 8.53
CA HIS A 190 -8.12 12.59 9.98
C HIS A 190 -6.89 13.32 10.56
N HIS A 191 -5.76 13.33 9.84
CA HIS A 191 -4.57 14.10 10.23
C HIS A 191 -4.76 15.60 10.09
N VAL A 192 -5.53 16.04 9.08
CA VAL A 192 -5.87 17.46 8.89
C VAL A 192 -6.70 17.97 10.06
N ILE A 193 -7.68 17.17 10.49
CA ILE A 193 -8.53 17.45 11.66
C ILE A 193 -7.65 17.55 12.93
N GLU A 194 -6.69 16.64 13.09
CA GLU A 194 -5.75 16.63 14.22
C GLU A 194 -4.87 17.90 14.25
N GLN A 195 -4.28 18.29 13.11
CA GLN A 195 -3.42 19.49 13.01
C GLN A 195 -4.20 20.80 13.26
N LEU A 196 -5.43 20.90 12.74
CA LEU A 196 -6.32 22.03 13.00
C LEU A 196 -6.71 22.11 14.48
N ARG A 197 -6.98 20.97 15.12
CA ARG A 197 -7.38 20.89 16.53
C ARG A 197 -6.27 21.36 17.47
N PHE A 198 -5.01 21.02 17.18
CA PHE A 198 -3.86 21.38 18.01
C PHE A 198 -3.17 22.70 17.61
N ARG A 199 -3.74 23.47 16.67
CA ARG A 199 -3.22 24.76 16.16
C ARG A 199 -1.72 24.76 15.86
N GLN A 200 -1.22 23.68 15.26
CA GLN A 200 0.23 23.44 15.10
C GLN A 200 0.88 24.32 14.03
N ALA A 201 0.11 24.94 13.12
CA ALA A 201 0.62 25.80 12.05
C ALA A 201 -0.46 26.75 11.50
N THR A 202 -0.08 27.62 10.56
CA THR A 202 -1.04 28.46 9.82
C THR A 202 -1.98 27.60 8.97
N VAL A 203 -3.21 28.08 8.72
CA VAL A 203 -4.20 27.35 7.92
C VAL A 203 -3.66 26.98 6.53
N LEU A 204 -2.90 27.90 5.91
CA LEU A 204 -2.26 27.65 4.62
C LEU A 204 -1.22 26.51 4.70
N SER A 205 -0.38 26.51 5.74
CA SER A 205 0.63 25.46 5.95
C SER A 205 -0.01 24.10 6.22
N ILE A 206 -1.08 24.05 7.01
CA ILE A 206 -1.86 22.83 7.27
C ILE A 206 -2.47 22.32 5.96
N PHE A 207 -3.08 23.19 5.16
CA PHE A 207 -3.66 22.81 3.87
C PHE A 207 -2.62 22.29 2.89
N LEU A 208 -1.47 22.97 2.75
CA LEU A 208 -0.39 22.53 1.87
C LEU A 208 0.20 21.19 2.32
N SER A 209 0.40 21.00 3.63
CA SER A 209 0.85 19.72 4.20
C SER A 209 -0.15 18.60 3.93
N ALA A 210 -1.45 18.87 4.10
CA ALA A 210 -2.52 17.92 3.81
C ALA A 210 -2.59 17.55 2.33
N ALA A 211 -2.53 18.52 1.43
CA ALA A 211 -2.57 18.30 -0.01
C ALA A 211 -1.36 17.49 -0.49
N PHE A 212 -0.17 17.80 0.04
CA PHE A 212 1.04 17.03 -0.23
C PHE A 212 0.92 15.59 0.30
N GLN A 213 0.48 15.42 1.55
CA GLN A 213 0.31 14.10 2.15
C GLN A 213 -0.71 13.26 1.36
N PHE A 214 -1.85 13.83 0.98
CA PHE A 214 -2.86 13.15 0.17
C PHE A 214 -2.31 12.76 -1.21
N SER A 215 -1.64 13.68 -1.90
CA SER A 215 -1.11 13.42 -3.25
C SER A 215 -0.02 12.33 -3.21
N TYR A 216 0.90 12.42 -2.25
CA TYR A 216 1.97 11.45 -2.08
C TYR A 216 1.43 10.06 -1.71
N THR A 217 0.52 9.99 -0.74
CA THR A 217 -0.11 8.72 -0.33
C THR A 217 -0.97 8.12 -1.43
N ALA A 218 -1.61 8.93 -2.28
CA ALA A 218 -2.35 8.45 -3.43
C ALA A 218 -1.43 7.85 -4.51
N VAL A 219 -0.31 8.52 -4.84
CA VAL A 219 0.69 8.00 -5.80
C VAL A 219 1.32 6.71 -5.28
N PHE A 220 1.77 6.71 -4.03
CA PHE A 220 2.30 5.51 -3.39
C PHE A 220 1.26 4.39 -3.39
N GLY A 221 0.01 4.73 -3.06
CA GLY A 221 -1.05 3.76 -3.02
C GLY A 221 -1.40 3.16 -4.38
N ALA A 222 -1.29 3.94 -5.45
CA ALA A 222 -1.45 3.46 -6.81
C ALA A 222 -0.30 2.53 -7.20
N TYR A 223 0.93 2.86 -6.79
CA TYR A 223 2.07 1.99 -7.00
C TYR A 223 1.91 0.63 -6.30
N THR A 224 1.52 0.59 -5.02
CA THR A 224 1.32 -0.70 -4.33
C THR A 224 0.12 -1.48 -4.89
N ALA A 225 -0.94 -0.80 -5.34
CA ALA A 225 -2.04 -1.45 -6.05
C ALA A 225 -1.61 -2.05 -7.39
N PHE A 226 -0.76 -1.34 -8.15
CA PHE A 226 -0.15 -1.86 -9.38
C PHE A 226 0.69 -3.11 -9.09
N LEU A 227 1.57 -3.06 -8.08
CA LEU A 227 2.36 -4.22 -7.67
C LEU A 227 1.47 -5.41 -7.28
N PHE A 228 0.41 -5.18 -6.49
CA PHE A 228 -0.51 -6.24 -6.08
C PHE A 228 -1.20 -6.89 -7.29
N ILE A 229 -1.68 -6.11 -8.25
CA ILE A 229 -2.36 -6.63 -9.44
C ILE A 229 -1.39 -7.37 -10.36
N ARG A 230 -0.19 -6.84 -10.59
CA ARG A 230 0.80 -7.44 -11.49
C ARG A 230 1.46 -8.69 -10.93
N THR A 231 1.63 -8.76 -9.62
CA THR A 231 2.28 -9.92 -8.96
C THR A 231 1.29 -10.91 -8.39
N GLY A 232 0.07 -10.48 -8.03
CA GLY A 232 -0.89 -11.33 -7.33
C GLY A 232 -0.49 -11.68 -5.90
N HIS A 233 0.45 -10.93 -5.30
CA HIS A 233 0.98 -11.21 -3.96
C HIS A 233 0.77 -10.04 -3.00
N PHE A 234 0.42 -10.39 -1.77
CA PHE A 234 0.26 -9.46 -0.67
C PHE A 234 1.61 -8.95 -0.11
N LEU A 235 2.59 -9.84 0.02
CA LEU A 235 3.81 -9.55 0.77
C LEU A 235 4.73 -8.53 0.08
N GLY A 236 4.76 -8.50 -1.26
CA GLY A 236 5.55 -7.53 -2.03
C GLY A 236 5.18 -6.08 -1.70
N PRO A 237 3.92 -5.67 -1.87
CA PRO A 237 3.40 -4.37 -1.43
C PRO A 237 3.73 -4.02 0.02
N VAL A 238 3.57 -4.96 0.97
CA VAL A 238 3.88 -4.75 2.40
C VAL A 238 5.35 -4.38 2.60
N LEU A 239 6.27 -5.13 1.98
CA LEU A 239 7.71 -4.86 2.10
C LEU A 239 8.11 -3.55 1.44
N CYS A 240 7.53 -3.24 0.28
CA CYS A 240 7.76 -1.95 -0.40
C CYS A 240 7.26 -0.79 0.47
N HIS A 241 6.11 -0.96 1.13
CA HIS A 241 5.57 0.01 2.08
C HIS A 241 6.51 0.20 3.28
N SER A 242 6.92 -0.87 3.96
CA SER A 242 7.89 -0.80 5.06
C SER A 242 9.17 -0.06 4.64
N PHE A 243 9.71 -0.38 3.46
CA PHE A 243 10.89 0.29 2.91
C PHE A 243 10.65 1.79 2.69
N CYS A 244 9.53 2.19 2.08
CA CYS A 244 9.18 3.60 1.88
C CYS A 244 9.00 4.34 3.22
N ASN A 245 8.42 3.69 4.24
CA ASN A 245 8.31 4.26 5.59
C ASN A 245 9.65 4.42 6.29
N TYR A 246 10.63 3.57 5.98
CA TYR A 246 12.00 3.68 6.50
C TYR A 246 12.77 4.82 5.84
N ILE A 247 12.76 4.89 4.50
CA ILE A 247 13.51 5.93 3.76
C ILE A 247 12.83 7.31 3.86
N GLY A 248 11.50 7.34 3.87
CA GLY A 248 10.72 8.56 3.91
C GLY A 248 10.71 9.32 2.58
N PHE A 249 10.20 10.55 2.60
CA PHE A 249 10.14 11.38 1.41
C PHE A 249 11.55 11.84 0.99
N PRO A 250 11.93 11.75 -0.30
CA PRO A 250 13.24 12.17 -0.77
C PRO A 250 13.54 13.64 -0.45
N ALA A 251 14.59 13.90 0.32
CA ALA A 251 14.95 15.22 0.79
C ALA A 251 15.73 16.02 -0.28
N ILE A 252 15.11 16.30 -1.42
CA ILE A 252 15.74 16.91 -2.61
C ILE A 252 16.46 18.23 -2.27
N PHE A 253 15.90 19.06 -1.40
CA PHE A 253 16.55 20.32 -1.01
C PHE A 253 17.88 20.08 -0.29
N THR A 254 17.91 19.12 0.66
CA THR A 254 19.17 18.75 1.33
C THR A 254 20.19 18.14 0.36
N ALA A 255 19.72 17.42 -0.66
CA ALA A 255 20.58 16.87 -1.70
C ALA A 255 21.27 17.97 -2.54
N LEU A 256 20.60 19.10 -2.78
CA LEU A 256 21.15 20.23 -3.54
C LEU A 256 22.21 21.02 -2.76
N ASP A 257 22.08 21.05 -1.43
CA ASP A 257 23.03 21.69 -0.52
C ASP A 257 24.23 20.79 -0.16
N HIS A 258 24.19 19.51 -0.52
CA HIS A 258 25.25 18.55 -0.20
C HIS A 258 26.55 18.82 -0.99
N PRO A 259 27.75 18.65 -0.39
CA PRO A 259 29.03 18.85 -1.09
C PRO A 259 29.18 18.02 -2.38
N GLN A 260 28.58 16.83 -2.41
CA GLN A 260 28.55 15.91 -3.56
C GLN A 260 27.23 15.95 -4.35
N ARG A 261 26.53 17.08 -4.34
CA ARG A 261 25.21 17.28 -4.99
C ARG A 261 25.12 16.74 -6.41
N SER A 262 26.15 16.90 -7.24
CA SER A 262 26.13 16.43 -8.64
C SER A 262 25.98 14.91 -8.73
N MET A 263 26.66 14.18 -7.86
CA MET A 263 26.56 12.72 -7.78
C MET A 263 25.19 12.31 -7.25
N ILE A 264 24.70 12.97 -6.20
CA ILE A 264 23.39 12.66 -5.63
C ILE A 264 22.28 12.91 -6.66
N VAL A 265 22.23 14.10 -7.28
CA VAL A 265 21.25 14.44 -8.31
C VAL A 265 21.31 13.47 -9.49
N LEU A 266 22.51 13.05 -9.92
CA LEU A 266 22.67 12.02 -10.94
C LEU A 266 21.94 10.72 -10.55
N PHE A 267 22.12 10.24 -9.31
CA PHE A 267 21.47 9.01 -8.84
C PHE A 267 19.96 9.17 -8.59
N TYR A 268 19.49 10.37 -8.25
CA TYR A 268 18.05 10.68 -8.24
C TYR A 268 17.44 10.52 -9.64
N VAL A 269 18.05 11.13 -10.66
CA VAL A 269 17.58 11.04 -12.05
C VAL A 269 17.70 9.61 -12.57
N LEU A 270 18.85 8.97 -12.34
CA LEU A 270 19.10 7.59 -12.76
C LEU A 270 18.10 6.62 -12.13
N GLY A 271 17.79 6.76 -10.84
CA GLY A 271 16.81 5.92 -10.15
C GLY A 271 15.43 6.00 -10.79
N VAL A 272 14.96 7.22 -11.12
CA VAL A 272 13.67 7.43 -11.79
C VAL A 272 13.67 6.86 -13.20
N VAL A 273 14.72 7.10 -13.99
CA VAL A 273 14.84 6.56 -15.36
C VAL A 273 14.84 5.04 -15.34
N LEU A 274 15.68 4.42 -14.50
CA LEU A 274 15.75 2.96 -14.37
C LEU A 274 14.43 2.38 -13.87
N PHE A 275 13.76 3.05 -12.92
CA PHE A 275 12.45 2.62 -12.45
C PHE A 275 11.44 2.50 -13.60
N PHE A 276 11.31 3.51 -14.46
CA PHE A 276 10.36 3.45 -15.58
C PHE A 276 10.75 2.39 -16.63
N LEU A 277 12.05 2.20 -16.89
CA LEU A 277 12.53 1.16 -17.80
C LEU A 277 12.28 -0.25 -17.26
N LEU A 278 12.38 -0.44 -15.95
CA LEU A 278 12.28 -1.74 -15.29
C LEU A 278 10.89 -2.03 -14.72
N LEU A 279 9.99 -1.04 -14.67
CA LEU A 279 8.65 -1.17 -14.07
C LEU A 279 7.89 -2.36 -14.64
N TYR A 280 7.75 -2.45 -15.96
CA TYR A 280 7.05 -3.57 -16.61
C TYR A 280 7.87 -4.87 -16.64
N PRO A 281 9.17 -4.88 -17.02
CA PRO A 281 9.97 -6.11 -17.02
C PRO A 281 10.07 -6.79 -15.66
N MET A 282 10.25 -6.01 -14.58
CA MET A 282 10.33 -6.57 -13.23
C MET A 282 8.96 -6.87 -12.63
N THR A 283 7.85 -6.47 -13.26
CA THR A 283 6.48 -6.78 -12.79
C THR A 283 5.69 -7.56 -13.84
N ASP A 284 6.38 -8.33 -14.68
CA ASP A 284 5.75 -9.20 -15.66
C ASP A 284 5.03 -10.38 -14.96
N PRO A 285 3.71 -10.57 -15.15
CA PRO A 285 2.89 -11.63 -14.57
C PRO A 285 3.49 -13.02 -14.71
N SER A 286 4.16 -13.29 -15.83
CA SER A 286 4.78 -14.59 -16.10
C SER A 286 5.85 -14.98 -15.06
N LEU A 287 6.42 -14.02 -14.34
CA LEU A 287 7.41 -14.23 -13.29
C LEU A 287 6.81 -14.69 -11.95
N TYR A 288 5.49 -14.57 -11.78
CA TYR A 288 4.79 -14.73 -10.50
C TYR A 288 3.79 -15.90 -10.49
N GLY A 289 3.69 -16.64 -11.60
CA GLY A 289 2.73 -17.74 -11.76
C GLY A 289 1.29 -17.23 -11.96
N ASP A 290 0.32 -18.07 -11.65
CA ASP A 290 -1.10 -17.73 -11.76
C ASP A 290 -1.44 -16.45 -10.98
N ILE A 291 -2.36 -15.61 -11.45
CA ILE A 291 -2.76 -14.38 -10.74
C ILE A 291 -4.26 -14.42 -10.43
N PRO A 292 -4.68 -14.86 -9.23
CA PRO A 292 -6.09 -15.10 -8.94
C PRO A 292 -7.01 -13.89 -9.05
N ILE A 293 -6.53 -12.67 -8.76
CA ILE A 293 -7.36 -11.46 -8.91
C ILE A 293 -7.80 -11.25 -10.36
N CYS A 294 -7.02 -11.73 -11.33
CA CYS A 294 -7.36 -11.66 -12.75
C CYS A 294 -8.49 -12.63 -13.13
N TYR A 295 -8.78 -13.66 -12.31
CA TYR A 295 -9.93 -14.55 -12.53
C TYR A 295 -11.27 -13.89 -12.24
N LEU A 296 -11.27 -12.69 -11.64
CA LEU A 296 -12.46 -11.88 -11.44
C LEU A 296 -12.83 -11.07 -12.69
N LEU A 297 -11.96 -11.05 -13.71
CA LEU A 297 -12.25 -10.37 -14.97
C LEU A 297 -13.12 -11.23 -15.87
N ASN A 298 -14.14 -10.61 -16.46
CA ASN A 298 -14.97 -11.27 -17.45
C ASN A 298 -14.15 -11.52 -18.73
N LYS A 299 -14.13 -12.76 -19.24
CA LYS A 299 -13.32 -13.19 -20.41
C LYS A 299 -13.60 -12.44 -21.73
N GLY A 300 -14.55 -11.51 -21.76
CA GLY A 300 -15.02 -10.83 -22.97
C GLY A 300 -14.56 -9.38 -23.18
N SER A 301 -13.78 -8.79 -22.26
CA SER A 301 -13.33 -7.39 -22.40
C SER A 301 -11.88 -7.32 -22.89
N THR A 302 -11.71 -6.88 -24.13
CA THR A 302 -10.45 -6.86 -24.89
C THR A 302 -9.41 -5.85 -24.38
N ASP A 303 -9.80 -4.90 -23.51
CA ASP A 303 -8.91 -3.85 -22.99
C ASP A 303 -8.17 -4.23 -21.69
N HIS A 304 -8.37 -5.44 -21.16
CA HIS A 304 -7.93 -5.79 -19.79
C HIS A 304 -6.75 -6.76 -19.74
N HIS A 305 -6.20 -7.13 -20.90
CA HIS A 305 -5.19 -8.18 -21.00
C HIS A 305 -3.79 -7.74 -20.58
N SER A 306 -3.37 -6.48 -20.74
CA SER A 306 -1.96 -6.09 -20.54
C SER A 306 -1.49 -6.02 -19.08
N LEU A 307 -2.42 -5.89 -18.11
CA LEU A 307 -2.07 -5.85 -16.69
C LEU A 307 -2.13 -7.24 -16.04
N CYS A 308 -2.91 -8.15 -16.59
CA CYS A 308 -3.14 -9.50 -16.06
C CYS A 308 -2.48 -10.61 -16.90
N LEU A 309 -1.87 -10.26 -18.04
CA LEU A 309 -1.01 -11.09 -18.89
C LEU A 309 0.34 -10.41 -19.10
#